data_AF-A0A849PN07-F1
#
_entry.id   AF-A0A849PN07-F1
#
_cell.length_a   1.000
_cell.length_b   1.000
_cell.length_c   1.000
_cell.angle_alpha   90.00
_cell.angle_beta   90.00
_cell.angle_gamma   90.00
#
_symmetry.space_group_name_H-M   'P 1'
#
loop_
_entity.id
_entity.type
_entity.pdbx_description
1 polymer ?
#
loop_
_entity_poly.entity_id
_entity_poly.type
_entity_poly.pdbx_seq_one_letter_code
_entity_poly.pdbx_strand_id
1 'polypeptide(L)'
;MNSKTTTKIATIVLLVLALTTTIASADYPMFGLDPQRTGNASGDAPLANMRLWETKLGEKSYIGGGASVVGDQVYVTNWPTMPPVIYAGLGLYCLDKSDGSVIWNTSIGEDGGVS
;
A
#
# COMPACT_ATOMS: atom_id res chain seq x y z
N MET A 1 -35.92 31.16 -10.10
CA MET A 1 -35.89 29.75 -9.64
C MET A 1 -36.28 29.73 -8.17
N ASN A 2 -37.16 28.82 -7.72
CA ASN A 2 -37.66 28.86 -6.34
C ASN A 2 -36.64 28.29 -5.34
N SER A 3 -36.74 28.69 -4.07
CA SER A 3 -35.82 28.29 -3.00
C SER A 3 -35.65 26.77 -2.89
N LYS A 4 -36.72 25.98 -3.04
CA LYS A 4 -36.66 24.51 -2.97
C LYS A 4 -35.86 23.90 -4.13
N THR A 5 -35.99 24.45 -5.33
CA THR A 5 -35.23 24.02 -6.51
C THR A 5 -33.74 24.35 -6.34
N THR A 6 -33.42 25.53 -5.80
CA THR A 6 -32.04 25.95 -5.50
C THR A 6 -31.39 25.05 -4.45
N THR A 7 -32.10 24.71 -3.36
CA THR A 7 -31.58 23.80 -2.32
C THR A 7 -31.30 22.41 -2.89
N LYS A 8 -32.21 21.84 -3.69
CA LYS A 8 -31.99 20.51 -4.30
C LYS A 8 -30.78 20.48 -5.22
N ILE A 9 -30.61 21.49 -6.07
CA ILE A 9 -29.44 21.59 -6.96
C ILE A 9 -28.17 21.72 -6.12
N ALA A 10 -28.16 22.57 -5.09
CA ALA A 10 -27.01 22.72 -4.19
C ALA A 10 -26.65 21.40 -3.48
N THR A 11 -27.64 20.65 -3.00
CA THR A 11 -27.42 19.34 -2.36
C THR A 11 -26.84 18.32 -3.33
N ILE A 12 -27.35 18.25 -4.57
CA ILE A 12 -26.84 17.35 -5.61
C ILE A 12 -25.40 17.72 -5.98
N VAL A 13 -25.10 19.02 -6.15
CA VAL A 13 -23.76 19.51 -6.45
C VAL A 13 -22.79 19.16 -5.31
N LEU A 14 -23.20 19.33 -4.05
CA LEU A 14 -22.39 18.95 -2.88
C LEU A 14 -22.12 17.43 -2.82
N LEU A 15 -23.11 16.59 -3.13
CA LEU A 15 -22.95 15.14 -3.21
C LEU A 15 -22.00 14.72 -4.33
N VAL A 16 -22.11 15.34 -5.51
CA VAL A 16 -21.21 15.09 -6.63
C VAL A 16 -19.79 15.56 -6.32
N LEU A 17 -19.61 16.71 -5.66
CA LEU A 17 -18.28 17.17 -5.21
C LEU A 17 -17.67 16.23 -4.16
N ALA A 18 -18.47 15.70 -3.24
CA ALA A 18 -18.03 14.73 -2.24
C ALA A 18 -17.60 13.39 -2.88
N LEU A 19 -18.18 13.01 -4.02
CA LEU A 19 -17.76 11.84 -4.81
C LEU A 19 -16.46 12.07 -5.60
N THR A 20 -16.04 13.33 -5.77
CA THR A 20 -14.80 13.70 -6.48
C THR A 20 -13.62 13.95 -5.56
N THR A 21 -13.74 13.70 -4.25
CA THR A 21 -12.56 13.71 -3.38
C THR A 21 -11.64 12.59 -3.80
N THR A 22 -10.66 12.90 -4.64
CA THR A 22 -9.51 12.05 -4.86
C THR A 22 -8.92 11.80 -3.49
N ILE A 23 -9.04 10.56 -3.00
CA ILE A 23 -8.16 10.10 -1.91
C ILE A 23 -6.78 10.41 -2.44
N ALA A 24 -6.07 11.34 -1.80
CA ALA A 24 -4.70 11.62 -2.16
C ALA A 24 -3.92 10.33 -1.90
N SER A 25 -3.81 9.49 -2.93
CA SER A 25 -2.94 8.33 -2.93
C SER A 25 -1.55 8.87 -3.13
N ALA A 26 -0.84 9.13 -2.03
CA ALA A 26 0.57 9.41 -2.11
C ALA A 26 1.30 8.10 -2.42
N ASP A 27 1.81 7.99 -3.64
CA ASP A 27 2.63 6.85 -4.04
C ASP A 27 3.98 6.88 -3.31
N TYR A 28 4.48 5.69 -3.00
CA TYR A 28 5.81 5.44 -2.46
C TYR A 28 6.49 4.37 -3.34
N PRO A 29 6.90 4.71 -4.57
CA PRO A 29 7.21 3.70 -5.59
C PRO A 29 8.52 2.95 -5.33
N MET A 30 9.42 3.50 -4.51
CA MET A 30 10.76 2.95 -4.30
C MET A 30 11.27 3.19 -2.88
N PHE A 31 12.27 2.41 -2.47
CA PHE A 31 12.99 2.64 -1.21
C PHE A 31 13.58 4.06 -1.17
N GLY A 32 13.21 4.82 -0.14
CA GLY A 32 13.60 6.22 -0.01
C GLY A 32 12.70 7.20 -0.77
N LEU A 33 11.52 6.77 -1.23
CA LEU A 33 10.48 7.55 -1.93
C LEU A 33 10.86 8.09 -3.31
N ASP A 34 12.01 8.74 -3.42
CA ASP A 34 12.46 9.50 -4.58
C ASP A 34 13.90 9.14 -4.97
N PRO A 35 14.40 9.57 -6.14
CA PRO A 35 15.75 9.24 -6.61
C PRO A 35 16.88 9.69 -5.68
N GLN A 36 16.68 10.72 -4.87
CA GLN A 36 17.64 11.20 -3.87
C GLN A 36 17.53 10.44 -2.54
N ARG A 37 16.57 9.50 -2.44
CA ARG A 37 16.29 8.65 -1.28
C ARG A 37 16.02 9.45 0.00
N THR A 38 15.28 10.54 -0.10
CA THR A 38 15.06 11.41 1.06
C THR A 38 14.13 10.79 2.09
N GLY A 39 13.24 9.88 1.66
CA GLY A 39 12.19 9.31 2.51
C GLY A 39 11.14 10.32 2.97
N ASN A 40 11.14 11.55 2.44
CA ASN A 40 10.26 12.63 2.89
C ASN A 40 8.90 12.57 2.18
N ALA A 41 7.98 11.76 2.70
CA ALA A 41 6.59 11.77 2.27
C ALA A 41 5.91 13.06 2.77
N SER A 42 5.49 13.92 1.85
CA SER A 42 4.74 15.13 2.18
C SER A 42 3.33 14.81 2.68
N GLY A 43 2.76 15.70 3.50
CA GLY A 43 1.40 15.54 4.03
C GLY A 43 1.38 15.27 5.53
N ASP A 44 0.17 15.06 6.05
CA ASP A 44 -0.05 14.83 7.47
C ASP A 44 0.27 13.36 7.83
N ALA A 45 1.16 13.18 8.81
CA ALA A 45 1.40 11.87 9.39
C ALA A 45 0.20 11.44 10.26
N PRO A 46 -0.04 10.12 10.43
CA PRO A 46 -1.05 9.63 11.36
C PRO A 46 -0.81 10.16 12.78
N LEU A 47 -1.85 10.71 13.42
CA LEU A 47 -1.78 11.24 14.79
C LEU A 47 -1.76 10.16 15.88
N ALA A 48 -2.12 8.92 15.51
CA ALA A 48 -2.15 7.78 16.41
C ALA A 48 -1.75 6.50 15.67
N ASN A 49 -1.22 5.54 16.41
CA ASN A 49 -0.90 4.22 15.88
C ASN A 49 -2.18 3.37 15.75
N MET A 50 -2.85 3.49 14.60
CA MET A 50 -4.01 2.68 14.26
C MET A 50 -3.63 1.63 13.24
N ARG A 51 -3.81 0.36 13.58
CA ARG A 51 -3.68 -0.75 12.62
C ARG A 51 -4.87 -0.72 11.68
N LEU A 52 -4.61 -0.49 10.39
CA LEU A 52 -5.64 -0.57 9.34
C LEU A 52 -5.89 -2.03 8.93
N TRP A 53 -4.81 -2.75 8.61
CA TRP A 53 -4.84 -4.17 8.29
C TRP A 53 -3.47 -4.80 8.58
N GLU A 54 -3.41 -6.13 8.55
CA GLU A 54 -2.18 -6.92 8.67
C GLU A 54 -2.31 -8.18 7.82
N THR A 55 -1.26 -8.48 7.04
CA THR A 55 -1.23 -9.64 6.15
C THR A 55 0.02 -10.45 6.43
N LYS A 56 -0.15 -11.75 6.72
CA LYS A 56 0.96 -12.68 6.86
C LYS A 56 1.44 -13.14 5.48
N LEU A 57 2.72 -12.92 5.19
CA LEU A 57 3.36 -13.30 3.92
C LEU A 57 4.37 -14.43 4.18
N GLY A 58 4.18 -15.56 3.48
CA GLY A 58 4.97 -16.77 3.69
C GLY A 58 4.77 -17.43 5.07
N GLU A 59 5.08 -18.72 5.18
CA GLU A 59 4.94 -19.44 6.45
C GLU A 59 6.14 -19.28 7.39
N LYS A 60 7.35 -19.17 6.82
CA LYS A 60 8.64 -19.17 7.54
C LYS A 60 9.63 -18.18 6.92
N SER A 61 9.18 -16.94 6.82
CA SER A 61 9.94 -15.84 6.24
C SER A 61 9.83 -14.62 7.14
N TYR A 62 10.72 -13.66 6.91
CA TYR A 62 10.64 -12.33 7.49
C TYR A 62 10.62 -11.27 6.40
N ILE A 63 10.24 -10.04 6.75
CA ILE A 63 10.29 -8.89 5.84
C ILE A 63 11.60 -8.14 6.11
N GLY A 64 12.54 -8.23 5.16
CA GLY A 64 13.84 -7.53 5.24
C GLY A 64 13.89 -6.21 4.47
N GLY A 65 12.96 -6.02 3.52
CA GLY A 65 12.87 -4.81 2.69
C GLY A 65 11.73 -3.87 3.11
N GLY A 66 11.69 -2.69 2.50
CA GLY A 66 10.52 -1.82 2.55
C GLY A 66 9.43 -2.25 1.57
N ALA A 67 8.23 -1.69 1.73
CA ALA A 67 7.16 -1.83 0.74
C ALA A 67 7.23 -0.69 -0.29
N SER A 68 6.79 -0.98 -1.51
CA SER A 68 6.48 0.04 -2.52
C SER A 68 4.96 0.17 -2.66
N VAL A 69 4.44 1.38 -2.74
CA VAL A 69 3.01 1.66 -2.91
C VAL A 69 2.80 2.47 -4.18
N VAL A 70 1.97 1.99 -5.11
CA VAL A 70 1.61 2.71 -6.34
C VAL A 70 0.13 2.52 -6.60
N GLY A 71 -0.62 3.63 -6.66
CA GLY A 71 -2.07 3.59 -6.72
C GLY A 71 -2.65 2.77 -5.57
N ASP A 72 -3.47 1.77 -5.87
CA ASP A 72 -4.13 0.91 -4.88
C ASP A 72 -3.37 -0.39 -4.59
N GLN A 73 -2.10 -0.47 -4.97
CA GLN A 73 -1.29 -1.69 -4.83
C GLN A 73 -0.10 -1.46 -3.90
N VAL A 74 0.14 -2.45 -3.03
CA VAL A 74 1.30 -2.52 -2.13
C VAL A 74 2.15 -3.72 -2.55
N TYR A 75 3.41 -3.47 -2.87
CA TYR A 75 4.37 -4.49 -3.27
C TYR A 75 5.38 -4.71 -2.17
N VAL A 76 5.59 -5.97 -1.80
CA VAL A 76 6.51 -6.33 -0.72
C VAL A 76 7.12 -7.71 -1.00
N THR A 77 8.40 -7.84 -0.68
CA THR A 77 9.12 -9.11 -0.74
C THR A 77 9.39 -9.65 0.65
N ASN A 78 9.48 -10.96 0.76
CA ASN A 78 9.90 -11.65 1.97
C ASN A 78 11.25 -12.35 1.76
N TRP A 79 11.93 -12.65 2.87
CA TRP A 79 13.22 -13.32 2.92
C TRP A 79 13.16 -14.56 3.81
N PRO A 80 13.96 -15.60 3.53
CA PRO A 80 13.99 -16.80 4.35
C PRO A 80 14.56 -16.50 5.74
N THR A 81 14.05 -17.14 6.78
CA THR A 81 14.59 -16.98 8.13
C THR A 81 16.03 -17.51 8.25
N MET A 82 16.78 -16.97 9.23
CA MET A 82 18.08 -17.50 9.66
C MET A 82 18.00 -18.98 10.06
N PRO A 83 19.13 -19.72 10.11
CA PRO A 83 19.15 -21.18 10.12
C PRO A 83 18.26 -21.84 11.19
N PRO A 84 17.54 -22.93 10.83
CA PRO A 84 17.55 -23.58 9.51
C PRO A 84 16.79 -22.77 8.45
N VAL A 85 17.43 -22.59 7.29
CA VAL A 85 16.89 -21.80 6.17
C VAL A 85 15.80 -22.61 5.47
N ILE A 86 14.64 -21.99 5.26
CA ILE A 86 13.50 -22.59 4.57
C ILE A 86 13.09 -21.66 3.44
N TYR A 87 13.29 -22.10 2.20
CA TYR A 87 13.01 -21.34 0.97
C TYR A 87 11.54 -21.44 0.52
N ALA A 88 10.68 -22.08 1.31
CA ALA A 88 9.28 -22.24 0.99
C ALA A 88 8.50 -20.92 1.20
N GLY A 89 7.75 -20.50 0.18
CA GLY A 89 6.89 -19.32 0.26
C GLY A 89 7.61 -17.98 0.11
N LEU A 90 8.82 -17.96 -0.45
CA LEU A 90 9.52 -16.74 -0.85
C LEU A 90 8.91 -16.17 -2.14
N GLY A 91 8.75 -14.85 -2.19
CA GLY A 91 8.05 -14.22 -3.29
C GLY A 91 8.01 -12.71 -3.25
N LEU A 92 7.62 -12.15 -4.39
CA LEU A 92 7.08 -10.81 -4.48
C LEU A 92 5.55 -10.91 -4.37
N TYR A 93 5.00 -10.19 -3.40
CA TYR A 93 3.56 -10.12 -3.15
C TYR A 93 3.04 -8.77 -3.62
N CYS A 94 1.87 -8.77 -4.24
CA CYS A 94 1.07 -7.59 -4.49
C CYS A 94 -0.21 -7.68 -3.67
N LEU A 95 -0.41 -6.68 -2.81
CA LEU A 95 -1.55 -6.57 -1.91
C LEU A 95 -2.45 -5.41 -2.33
N ASP A 96 -3.74 -5.54 -2.05
CA ASP A 96 -4.68 -4.43 -2.13
C ASP A 96 -4.41 -3.45 -0.98
N LYS A 97 -4.24 -2.16 -1.28
CA LYS A 97 -3.93 -1.11 -0.30
C LYS A 97 -5.04 -0.93 0.74
N SER A 98 -6.29 -1.22 0.38
CA SER A 98 -7.46 -0.95 1.23
C SER A 98 -7.63 -1.96 2.36
N ASP A 99 -7.34 -3.23 2.12
CA ASP A 99 -7.58 -4.32 3.08
C ASP A 99 -6.38 -5.27 3.30
N GLY A 100 -5.30 -5.11 2.54
CA GLY A 100 -4.11 -5.95 2.62
C GLY A 100 -4.24 -7.32 1.97
N SER A 101 -5.36 -7.62 1.29
CA SER A 101 -5.55 -8.92 0.64
C SER A 101 -4.54 -9.15 -0.48
N VAL A 102 -4.07 -10.39 -0.63
CA VAL A 102 -3.12 -10.74 -1.70
C VAL A 102 -3.85 -10.78 -3.03
N ILE A 103 -3.54 -9.84 -3.92
CA ILE A 103 -4.07 -9.81 -5.30
C ILE A 103 -3.37 -10.90 -6.12
N TRP A 104 -2.04 -10.94 -6.03
CA TRP A 104 -1.20 -11.98 -6.65
C TRP A 104 0.13 -12.09 -5.92
N ASN A 105 0.80 -13.21 -6.13
CA ASN A 105 2.21 -13.37 -5.78
C ASN A 105 2.95 -14.09 -6.90
N THR A 106 4.26 -13.89 -6.95
CA THR A 106 5.15 -14.68 -7.79
C THR A 106 6.35 -15.11 -6.97
N SER A 107 6.75 -16.37 -7.14
CA SER A 107 8.00 -16.86 -6.55
C SER A 107 9.17 -16.17 -7.24
N ILE A 108 10.06 -15.57 -6.45
CA ILE A 108 11.28 -14.91 -6.94
C ILE A 108 12.51 -15.82 -6.92
N GLY A 109 12.29 -17.14 -6.93
CA GLY A 109 13.34 -18.16 -6.99
C GLY A 109 13.74 -18.72 -5.63
N GLU A 110 14.68 -19.67 -5.64
CA GLU A 110 15.28 -20.26 -4.44
C GLU A 110 16.36 -19.32 -3.85
N ASP A 111 17.64 -19.67 -3.83
CA ASP A 111 18.77 -18.85 -3.33
C ASP A 111 19.03 -17.57 -4.16
N GLY A 112 18.02 -16.71 -4.34
CA GLY A 112 18.17 -15.39 -4.94
C GLY A 112 19.36 -14.66 -4.32
N GLY A 113 20.29 -14.21 -5.17
CA GLY A 113 21.58 -13.69 -4.73
C GLY A 113 21.45 -12.57 -3.71
N VAL A 114 22.20 -12.70 -2.61
CA VAL A 114 22.44 -11.61 -1.67
C VAL A 114 23.03 -10.42 -2.43
N SER A 115 22.37 -9.26 -2.36
CA SER A 115 22.98 -7.98 -2.72
C SER A 115 23.34 -7.21 -1.47
#